data_AF-A0A2K8XP80-F1
#
_entry.id   AF-A0A2K8XP80-F1
#
_cell.length_a   1.000
_cell.length_b   1.000
_cell.length_c   1.000
_cell.angle_alpha   90.00
_cell.angle_beta   90.00
_cell.angle_gamma   90.00
#
_symmetry.space_group_name_H-M   'P 1'
#
loop_
_entity.id
_entity.type
_entity.pdbx_description
1 polymer ?
#
loop_
_entity_poly.entity_id
_entity_poly.type
_entity_poly.pdbx_seq_one_letter_code
_entity_poly.pdbx_strand_id
1 'polypeptide(L)'
;MIIGEKFHKLCEKLEIGKWEFNFLKREFILSFEEVHKLDDLKIVFNGENGAFVLGNSHDYGGIHLIQLDVERKIVKYAGEMEGFEYLSSPIKSELQKKEFLEINKLTPEIDDLKELIIPKNCNLIDTRNIEVPVILVSIYEQFIFNKKSSIKNIEKIIEIEKKY
;
A
#
# COMPACT_ATOMS: atom_id res chain seq x y z
N MET A 1 0.74 7.32 -16.17
CA MET A 1 2.02 6.60 -15.90
C MET A 1 1.70 5.11 -15.86
N ILE A 2 2.65 4.22 -16.20
CA ILE A 2 2.41 2.77 -16.05
C ILE A 2 2.64 2.41 -14.57
N ILE A 3 1.73 1.64 -13.96
CA ILE A 3 1.87 1.17 -12.58
C ILE A 3 3.24 0.49 -12.39
N GLY A 4 3.97 0.88 -11.35
CA GLY A 4 5.28 0.34 -11.00
C GLY A 4 6.46 0.88 -11.83
N GLU A 5 6.23 1.82 -12.76
CA GLU A 5 7.31 2.35 -13.61
C GLU A 5 8.39 3.10 -12.82
N LYS A 6 8.01 3.88 -11.79
CA LYS A 6 9.00 4.57 -10.95
C LYS A 6 9.82 3.60 -10.10
N PHE A 7 9.16 2.61 -9.50
CA PHE A 7 9.85 1.55 -8.77
C PHE A 7 10.84 0.79 -9.64
N HIS A 8 10.43 0.45 -10.87
CA HIS A 8 11.29 -0.18 -11.86
C HIS A 8 12.56 0.64 -12.11
N LYS A 9 12.41 1.93 -12.42
CA LYS A 9 13.54 2.84 -12.67
C LYS A 9 14.46 2.97 -11.46
N LEU A 10 13.91 2.96 -10.24
CA LEU A 10 14.69 2.96 -9.02
C LEU A 10 15.50 1.65 -8.89
N CYS A 11 14.86 0.50 -9.10
CA CYS A 11 15.52 -0.80 -9.03
C CYS A 11 16.66 -0.93 -10.06
N GLU A 12 16.44 -0.48 -11.30
CA GLU A 12 17.51 -0.41 -12.33
C GLU A 12 18.68 0.46 -11.88
N LYS A 13 18.41 1.65 -11.34
CA LYS A 13 19.45 2.58 -10.86
C LYS A 13 20.27 2.00 -9.71
N LEU A 14 19.64 1.22 -8.83
CA LEU A 14 20.27 0.61 -7.67
C LEU A 14 20.90 -0.76 -7.99
N GLU A 15 20.75 -1.25 -9.22
CA GLU A 15 21.17 -2.59 -9.65
C GLU A 15 20.59 -3.69 -8.74
N ILE A 16 19.30 -3.56 -8.39
CA ILE A 16 18.57 -4.53 -7.56
C ILE A 16 17.34 -5.09 -8.28
N GLY A 17 16.89 -6.24 -7.81
CA GLY A 17 15.72 -6.93 -8.31
C GLY A 17 16.05 -7.84 -9.48
N LYS A 18 15.56 -9.07 -9.43
CA LYS A 18 15.62 -10.00 -10.55
C LYS A 18 14.36 -9.88 -11.39
N TRP A 19 14.57 -9.72 -12.69
CA TRP A 19 13.54 -9.64 -13.70
C TRP A 19 13.11 -11.04 -14.14
N GLU A 20 11.98 -11.54 -13.62
CA GLU A 20 11.27 -12.60 -14.33
C GLU A 20 10.24 -11.95 -15.26
N PHE A 21 10.69 -11.58 -16.45
CA PHE A 21 9.80 -11.06 -17.48
C PHE A 21 9.03 -12.22 -18.10
N ASN A 22 7.84 -12.52 -17.58
CA ASN A 22 6.87 -13.34 -18.28
C ASN A 22 5.92 -12.40 -19.04
N PHE A 23 5.71 -12.64 -20.34
CA PHE A 23 4.78 -11.87 -21.17
C PHE A 23 3.35 -11.80 -20.60
N LEU A 24 3.01 -12.66 -19.64
CA LEU A 24 1.72 -12.70 -18.96
C LEU A 24 1.70 -12.03 -17.57
N LYS A 25 2.86 -11.86 -16.90
CA LYS A 25 2.97 -11.24 -15.56
C LYS A 25 4.36 -10.64 -15.37
N ARG A 26 4.41 -9.33 -15.08
CA ARG A 26 5.63 -8.66 -14.59
C ARG A 26 5.72 -8.91 -13.09
N GLU A 27 6.50 -9.91 -12.67
CA GLU A 27 6.81 -10.10 -11.25
C GLU A 27 8.18 -9.49 -10.95
N PHE A 28 8.21 -8.49 -10.07
CA PHE A 28 9.46 -7.95 -9.54
C PHE A 28 9.79 -8.71 -8.26
N ILE A 29 10.98 -9.29 -8.21
CA ILE A 29 11.44 -10.12 -7.09
C ILE A 29 12.75 -9.53 -6.56
N LEU A 30 12.79 -9.28 -5.27
CA LEU A 30 13.94 -8.79 -4.52
C LEU A 30 14.38 -9.87 -3.52
N SER A 31 15.67 -9.95 -3.27
CA SER A 31 16.25 -10.62 -2.11
C SER A 31 16.11 -9.74 -0.87
N PHE A 32 16.30 -10.33 0.31
CA PHE A 32 16.26 -9.57 1.57
C PHE A 32 17.38 -8.52 1.65
N GLU A 33 18.56 -8.82 1.12
CA GLU A 33 19.67 -7.87 1.05
C GLU A 33 19.32 -6.64 0.20
N GLU A 34 18.61 -6.83 -0.90
CA GLU A 34 18.15 -5.73 -1.76
C GLU A 34 17.07 -4.89 -1.08
N VAL A 35 16.21 -5.50 -0.26
CA VAL A 35 15.25 -4.73 0.55
C VAL A 35 15.96 -3.94 1.65
N HIS A 36 17.03 -4.46 2.25
CA HIS A 36 17.85 -3.68 3.18
C HIS A 36 18.46 -2.44 2.51
N LYS A 37 18.91 -2.54 1.25
CA LYS A 37 19.37 -1.36 0.48
C LYS A 37 18.27 -0.31 0.33
N LEU A 38 17.01 -0.72 0.14
CA LEU A 38 15.87 0.22 0.09
C LEU A 38 15.61 0.84 1.47
N ASP A 39 15.69 0.07 2.56
CA ASP A 39 15.49 0.57 3.92
C ASP A 39 16.59 1.55 4.37
N ASP A 40 17.83 1.34 3.90
CA ASP A 40 18.95 2.26 4.12
C ASP A 40 18.70 3.63 3.49
N LEU A 41 17.95 3.68 2.38
CA LEU A 41 17.51 4.94 1.75
C LEU A 41 16.34 5.62 2.48
N LYS A 42 15.80 5.00 3.54
CA LYS A 42 14.67 5.52 4.33
C LYS A 42 13.40 5.77 3.50
N ILE A 43 13.15 4.90 2.52
CA ILE A 43 11.96 4.95 1.66
C ILE A 43 10.97 3.80 1.94
N VAL A 44 11.34 2.85 2.81
CA VAL A 44 10.52 1.70 3.19
C VAL A 44 9.75 2.01 4.47
N PHE A 45 8.44 1.78 4.44
CA PHE A 45 7.52 2.01 5.54
C PHE A 45 6.82 0.71 5.94
N ASN A 46 6.58 0.49 7.23
CA ASN A 46 5.86 -0.68 7.70
C ASN A 46 4.34 -0.46 7.59
N GLY A 47 3.68 -1.21 6.71
CA GLY A 47 2.22 -1.25 6.55
C GLY A 47 1.60 -2.59 6.96
N GLU A 48 2.33 -3.48 7.61
CA GLU A 48 1.88 -4.84 7.94
C GLU A 48 0.65 -4.87 8.84
N ASN A 49 0.40 -3.80 9.60
CA ASN A 49 -0.74 -3.66 10.52
C ASN A 49 -1.81 -2.68 10.02
N GLY A 50 -1.73 -2.30 8.75
CA GLY A 50 -2.62 -1.30 8.16
C GLY A 50 -2.25 0.14 8.54
N ALA A 51 -2.66 1.08 7.69
CA ALA A 51 -2.44 2.51 7.86
C ALA A 51 -3.30 3.33 6.90
N PHE A 52 -3.64 4.55 7.31
CA PHE A 52 -3.98 5.61 6.37
C PHE A 52 -2.69 6.16 5.76
N VAL A 53 -2.62 6.27 4.44
CA VAL A 53 -1.39 6.64 3.73
C VAL A 53 -1.54 8.05 3.16
N LEU A 54 -0.65 8.97 3.54
CA LEU A 54 -0.51 10.28 2.91
C LEU A 54 0.65 10.21 1.92
N GLY A 55 0.44 10.61 0.67
CA GLY A 55 1.49 10.47 -0.33
C GLY A 55 1.07 10.86 -1.74
N ASN A 56 1.81 10.33 -2.71
CA ASN A 56 1.66 10.63 -4.13
C ASN A 56 0.40 9.94 -4.70
N SER A 57 -0.25 10.59 -5.68
CA SER A 57 -1.22 9.88 -6.52
C SER A 57 -0.52 9.02 -7.56
N HIS A 58 -1.25 8.13 -8.22
CA HIS A 58 -0.74 7.33 -9.34
C HIS A 58 -0.14 8.19 -10.47
N ASP A 59 -0.69 9.39 -10.72
CA ASP A 59 -0.17 10.32 -11.73
C ASP A 59 1.23 10.85 -11.39
N TYR A 60 1.64 10.75 -10.13
CA TYR A 60 2.97 11.09 -9.64
C TYR A 60 3.78 9.85 -9.23
N GLY A 61 3.34 8.65 -9.63
CA GLY A 61 4.05 7.38 -9.44
C GLY A 61 3.63 6.57 -8.22
N GLY A 62 2.62 7.01 -7.48
CA GLY A 62 1.99 6.26 -6.39
C GLY A 62 2.92 5.92 -5.22
N ILE A 63 2.46 4.97 -4.41
CA ILE A 63 3.19 4.31 -3.32
C ILE A 63 3.27 2.82 -3.64
N HIS A 64 4.48 2.29 -3.69
CA HIS A 64 4.74 0.93 -4.13
C HIS A 64 4.60 -0.06 -2.99
N LEU A 65 4.04 -1.24 -3.27
CA LEU A 65 3.80 -2.27 -2.27
C LEU A 65 4.74 -3.45 -2.51
N ILE A 66 5.41 -3.91 -1.45
CA ILE A 66 6.23 -5.11 -1.47
C ILE A 66 5.79 -6.07 -0.37
N GLN A 67 5.82 -7.37 -0.65
CA GLN A 67 5.36 -8.42 0.27
C GLN A 67 6.44 -9.48 0.44
N LEU A 68 6.72 -9.88 1.68
CA LEU A 68 7.64 -10.98 1.95
C LEU A 68 7.04 -12.32 1.53
N ASP A 69 7.85 -13.15 0.88
CA ASP A 69 7.61 -14.57 0.66
C ASP A 69 8.65 -15.34 1.51
N VAL A 70 8.24 -15.67 2.73
CA VAL A 70 9.12 -16.27 3.75
C VAL A 70 9.62 -17.65 3.32
N GLU A 71 8.77 -18.44 2.65
CA GLU A 71 9.12 -19.78 2.18
C GLU A 71 10.24 -19.72 1.15
N ARG A 72 10.15 -18.78 0.20
CA ARG A 72 11.14 -18.61 -0.87
C ARG A 72 12.30 -17.69 -0.49
N LYS A 73 12.25 -17.03 0.67
CA LYS A 73 13.22 -16.02 1.13
C LYS A 73 13.42 -14.89 0.12
N ILE A 74 12.32 -14.42 -0.46
CA ILE A 74 12.29 -13.31 -1.42
C ILE A 74 11.22 -12.30 -1.01
N VAL A 75 11.22 -11.15 -1.67
CA VAL A 75 10.21 -10.11 -1.53
C VAL A 75 9.66 -9.81 -2.91
N LYS A 76 8.34 -9.81 -3.05
CA LYS A 76 7.65 -9.60 -4.33
C LYS A 76 7.02 -8.23 -4.36
N TYR A 77 6.98 -7.61 -5.53
CA TYR A 77 6.13 -6.45 -5.76
C TYR A 77 4.66 -6.88 -5.78
N ALA A 78 3.87 -6.30 -4.87
CA ALA A 78 2.48 -6.65 -4.66
C ALA A 78 1.51 -5.70 -5.40
N GLY A 79 1.96 -4.49 -5.72
CA GLY A 79 1.13 -3.51 -6.42
C GLY A 79 1.54 -2.07 -6.13
N GLU A 80 0.62 -1.17 -6.42
CA GLU A 80 0.75 0.26 -6.17
C GLU A 80 -0.56 0.76 -5.58
N MET A 81 -0.46 1.67 -4.62
CA MET A 81 -1.59 2.39 -4.03
C MET A 81 -1.37 3.90 -4.19
N GLU A 82 -2.41 4.70 -4.00
CA GLU A 82 -2.30 6.15 -4.00
C GLU A 82 -2.41 6.77 -2.61
N GLY A 83 -1.91 8.00 -2.48
CA GLY A 83 -2.13 8.80 -1.29
C GLY A 83 -3.63 8.98 -1.03
N PHE A 84 -3.97 9.09 0.26
CA PHE A 84 -5.31 9.14 0.82
C PHE A 84 -6.09 7.82 0.76
N GLU A 85 -5.47 6.72 0.35
CA GLU A 85 -6.00 5.38 0.54
C GLU A 85 -5.69 4.83 1.93
N TYR A 86 -6.50 3.88 2.37
CA TYR A 86 -6.30 3.14 3.60
C TYR A 86 -5.94 1.69 3.29
N LEU A 87 -4.81 1.23 3.83
CA LEU A 87 -4.41 -0.16 3.84
C LEU A 87 -4.95 -0.80 5.13
N SER A 88 -5.73 -1.88 5.01
CA SER A 88 -6.26 -2.57 6.18
C SER A 88 -5.19 -3.34 6.95
N SER A 89 -5.44 -3.68 8.21
CA SER A 89 -4.72 -4.77 8.84
C SER A 89 -5.05 -6.11 8.14
N PRO A 90 -4.30 -7.20 8.41
CA PRO A 90 -4.58 -8.51 7.83
C PRO A 90 -6.05 -8.91 8.01
N ILE A 91 -6.67 -9.38 6.93
CA ILE A 91 -8.07 -9.83 6.96
C ILE A 91 -8.16 -11.07 7.85
N LYS A 92 -9.02 -10.98 8.87
CA LYS A 92 -9.22 -12.00 9.91
C LYS A 92 -10.42 -12.90 9.62
N SER A 93 -11.35 -12.47 8.77
CA SER A 93 -12.52 -13.27 8.39
C SER A 93 -13.17 -12.84 7.08
N GLU A 94 -13.91 -13.77 6.46
CA GLU A 94 -14.76 -13.48 5.29
C GLU A 94 -15.85 -12.42 5.59
N LEU A 95 -16.31 -12.32 6.83
CA LEU A 95 -17.29 -11.32 7.22
C LEU A 95 -16.67 -9.92 7.21
N GLN A 96 -15.46 -9.77 7.76
CA GLN A 96 -14.70 -8.53 7.70
C GLN A 96 -14.45 -8.13 6.24
N LYS A 97 -14.03 -9.07 5.39
CA LYS A 97 -13.81 -8.84 3.95
C LYS A 97 -15.06 -8.34 3.24
N LYS A 98 -16.24 -8.89 3.57
CA LYS A 98 -17.52 -8.42 3.04
C LYS A 98 -17.85 -7.00 3.49
N GLU A 99 -17.69 -6.68 4.78
CA GLU A 99 -17.91 -5.32 5.31
C GLU A 99 -16.95 -4.30 4.65
N PHE A 100 -15.69 -4.68 4.42
CA PHE A 100 -14.72 -3.86 3.69
C PHE A 100 -15.13 -3.62 2.23
N LEU A 101 -15.53 -4.68 1.52
CA LEU A 101 -16.02 -4.58 0.14
C LEU A 101 -17.26 -3.68 0.03
N GLU A 102 -18.18 -3.76 0.99
CA GLU A 102 -19.37 -2.90 1.03
C GLU A 102 -18.97 -1.42 1.17
N ILE A 103 -18.07 -1.09 2.09
CA ILE A 103 -17.55 0.27 2.25
C ILE A 103 -16.84 0.76 0.99
N ASN A 104 -16.04 -0.10 0.35
CA ASN A 104 -15.26 0.27 -0.82
C ASN A 104 -16.10 0.43 -2.10
N LYS A 105 -17.29 -0.16 -2.14
CA LYS A 105 -18.29 -0.01 -3.22
C LYS A 105 -19.14 1.25 -3.07
N LEU A 106 -19.24 1.81 -1.88
CA LEU A 106 -20.01 3.03 -1.66
C LEU A 106 -19.29 4.17 -2.37
N THR A 107 -19.84 4.62 -3.49
CA THR A 107 -19.38 5.79 -4.23
C THR A 107 -20.33 6.96 -3.98
N PRO A 108 -20.00 7.87 -3.06
CA PRO A 108 -20.60 9.18 -3.01
C PRO A 108 -19.73 10.20 -3.75
N GLU A 109 -20.37 11.25 -4.24
CA GLU A 109 -19.68 12.50 -4.56
C GLU A 109 -18.94 12.98 -3.31
N ILE A 110 -17.65 13.26 -3.44
CA ILE A 110 -16.88 13.90 -2.40
C ILE A 110 -16.95 15.38 -2.67
N ASP A 111 -17.45 16.13 -1.70
CA ASP A 111 -17.23 17.56 -1.66
C ASP A 111 -15.75 17.78 -1.32
N ASP A 112 -14.97 18.21 -2.31
CA ASP A 112 -13.52 18.42 -2.21
C ASP A 112 -13.13 19.43 -1.11
N LEU A 113 -14.12 20.10 -0.51
CA LEU A 113 -13.98 21.10 0.54
C LEU A 113 -14.03 20.54 1.97
N LYS A 114 -14.28 19.24 2.17
CA LYS A 114 -14.35 18.69 3.53
C LYS A 114 -12.95 18.47 4.11
N GLU A 115 -12.66 19.15 5.21
CA GLU A 115 -11.44 18.94 6.00
C GLU A 115 -11.38 17.47 6.48
N LEU A 116 -10.34 16.75 6.06
CA LEU A 116 -10.12 15.37 6.46
C LEU A 116 -9.56 15.35 7.88
N ILE A 117 -10.35 14.84 8.83
CA ILE A 117 -9.89 14.58 10.20
C ILE A 117 -9.49 13.11 10.28
N ILE A 118 -8.18 12.86 10.40
CA ILE A 118 -7.65 11.50 10.62
C ILE A 118 -7.80 11.16 12.11
N PRO A 119 -8.50 10.06 12.47
CA PRO A 119 -8.67 9.67 13.86
C PRO A 119 -7.33 9.41 14.55
N LYS A 120 -7.17 9.85 15.81
CA LYS A 120 -5.89 9.72 16.56
C LYS A 120 -5.39 8.29 16.73
N ASN A 121 -6.31 7.33 16.69
CA ASN A 121 -6.04 5.90 16.81
C ASN A 121 -5.86 5.22 15.45
N CYS A 122 -5.80 5.98 14.36
CA CYS A 122 -5.43 5.51 13.03
C CYS A 122 -3.91 5.49 12.92
N ASN A 123 -3.34 4.37 12.47
CA ASN A 123 -1.94 4.37 12.07
C ASN A 123 -1.77 5.22 10.82
N LEU A 124 -0.71 6.03 10.77
CA LEU A 124 -0.46 6.99 9.70
C LEU A 124 0.91 6.71 9.09
N ILE A 125 0.95 6.53 7.77
CA ILE A 125 2.18 6.51 6.99
C ILE A 125 2.21 7.78 6.16
N ASP A 126 3.21 8.65 6.36
CA ASP A 126 3.38 9.88 5.60
C ASP A 126 4.58 9.79 4.67
N THR A 127 4.31 9.73 3.37
CA THR A 127 5.30 9.59 2.31
C THR A 127 5.39 10.81 1.40
N ARG A 128 4.79 11.96 1.77
CA ARG A 128 4.66 13.14 0.88
C ARG A 128 6.00 13.72 0.40
N ASN A 129 7.08 13.49 1.14
CA ASN A 129 8.42 13.98 0.80
C ASN A 129 9.34 12.88 0.24
N ILE A 130 8.79 11.72 -0.12
CA ILE A 130 9.53 10.59 -0.65
C ILE A 130 9.22 10.44 -2.14
N GLU A 131 10.26 10.43 -2.97
CA GLU A 131 10.10 10.37 -4.44
C GLU A 131 9.52 9.04 -4.91
N VAL A 132 10.00 7.93 -4.34
CA VAL A 132 9.59 6.55 -4.65
C VAL A 132 9.33 5.81 -3.33
N PRO A 133 8.18 6.04 -2.68
CA PRO A 133 7.89 5.42 -1.40
C PRO A 133 7.49 3.95 -1.58
N VAL A 134 7.89 3.13 -0.61
CA VAL A 134 7.66 1.69 -0.61
C VAL A 134 7.03 1.30 0.73
N ILE A 135 5.92 0.59 0.70
CA ILE A 135 5.29 0.00 1.90
C ILE A 135 5.53 -1.50 1.88
N LEU A 136 6.11 -1.99 2.97
CA LEU A 136 6.13 -3.41 3.28
C LEU A 136 4.76 -3.84 3.81
N VAL A 137 4.06 -4.67 3.04
CA VAL A 137 2.76 -5.23 3.40
C VAL A 137 2.90 -6.57 4.11
N SER A 138 1.85 -6.95 4.85
CA SER A 138 1.77 -8.22 5.56
C SER A 138 1.90 -9.41 4.63
N ILE A 139 2.41 -10.53 5.15
CA ILE A 139 2.37 -11.83 4.47
C ILE A 139 0.94 -12.39 4.33
N TYR A 140 -0.01 -11.86 5.10
CA TYR A 140 -1.41 -12.20 5.03
C TYR A 140 -2.18 -11.24 4.12
N GLU A 141 -3.37 -11.65 3.67
CA GLU A 141 -4.21 -10.81 2.81
C GLU A 141 -4.58 -9.49 3.51
N GLN A 142 -4.35 -8.36 2.85
CA GLN A 142 -4.80 -7.03 3.25
C GLN A 142 -5.69 -6.42 2.17
N PHE A 143 -6.51 -5.45 2.54
CA PHE A 143 -7.45 -4.78 1.67
C PHE A 143 -7.09 -3.29 1.51
N ILE A 144 -7.18 -2.77 0.28
CA ILE A 144 -6.96 -1.34 0.00
C ILE A 144 -8.32 -0.69 -0.22
N PHE A 145 -8.63 0.31 0.61
CA PHE A 145 -9.77 1.18 0.42
C PHE A 145 -9.36 2.32 -0.51
N ASN A 146 -10.14 2.55 -1.55
CA ASN A 146 -9.88 3.64 -2.48
C ASN A 146 -9.93 5.00 -1.75
N LYS A 147 -9.33 6.02 -2.35
CA LYS A 147 -9.23 7.36 -1.77
C LYS A 147 -10.57 7.89 -1.27
N LYS A 148 -11.64 7.68 -2.05
CA LYS A 148 -12.95 8.23 -1.72
C LYS A 148 -13.57 7.56 -0.50
N SER A 149 -13.55 6.22 -0.49
CA SER A 149 -14.07 5.42 0.60
C SER A 149 -13.29 5.66 1.89
N SER A 150 -11.96 5.82 1.78
CA SER A 150 -11.07 6.12 2.91
C SER A 150 -11.42 7.46 3.55
N ILE A 151 -11.43 8.55 2.77
CA ILE A 151 -11.73 9.90 3.27
C ILE A 151 -13.10 9.96 3.97
N LYS A 152 -14.12 9.33 3.39
CA LYS A 152 -15.48 9.41 3.93
C LYS A 152 -15.71 8.49 5.14
N ASN A 153 -15.08 7.33 5.18
CA ASN A 153 -15.46 6.25 6.11
C ASN A 153 -14.31 5.84 7.05
N ILE A 154 -13.24 6.62 7.18
CA ILE A 154 -12.07 6.23 7.99
C ILE A 154 -12.43 5.79 9.41
N GLU A 155 -13.36 6.48 10.07
CA GLU A 155 -13.84 6.09 11.41
C GLU A 155 -14.49 4.70 11.40
N LYS A 156 -15.43 4.47 10.49
CA LYS A 156 -16.12 3.18 10.33
C LYS A 156 -15.16 2.05 9.97
N ILE A 157 -14.17 2.33 9.12
CA ILE A 157 -13.12 1.37 8.75
C ILE A 157 -12.37 0.95 10.02
N ILE A 158 -11.93 1.92 10.83
CA ILE A 158 -11.21 1.65 12.08
C ILE A 158 -12.09 0.93 13.12
N GLU A 159 -13.39 1.21 13.16
CA GLU A 159 -14.32 0.47 14.02
C GLU A 159 -14.40 -1.01 13.62
N ILE A 160 -14.47 -1.31 12.33
CA ILE A 160 -14.48 -2.69 11.83
C ILE A 160 -13.13 -3.38 12.12
N GLU A 161 -12.01 -2.69 11.94
CA GLU A 161 -10.66 -3.20 12.27
C GLU A 161 -10.51 -3.60 13.73
N LYS A 162 -11.23 -2.93 14.65
CA LYS A 162 -11.23 -3.28 16.09
C LYS A 162 -12.18 -4.41 16.45
N LYS A 163 -13.23 -4.60 15.64
CA LYS A 163 -14.30 -5.58 15.89
C LYS A 163 -13.81 -7.02 15.70
N TYR A 164 -12.89 -7.24 14.76
CA TYR A 164 -12.21 -8.51 14.52
C TYR A 164 -10.77 -8.41 15.02
#